data_AF-C7XQE7-F1
#
_entry.id   AF-C7XQE7-F1
#
_cell.length_a   1.000
_cell.length_b   1.000
_cell.length_c   1.000
_cell.angle_alpha   90.00
_cell.angle_beta   90.00
_cell.angle_gamma   90.00
#
_symmetry.space_group_name_H-M   'P 1'
#
loop_
_entity.id
_entity.type
_entity.pdbx_description
1 polymer ?
#
loop_
_entity_poly.entity_id
_entity_poly.type
_entity_poly.pdbx_seq_one_letter_code
_entity_poly.pdbx_strand_id
1 'polypeptide(L)'
;MEKLGYTRQTQKLIYWLLDDFANFWQGNEAGARPSFIELAYTKEVMKAKFVKIYNGFDTVKNAQAFLISSIYNKDNLTVDELTENVIKALQSLAIQNGGFSLSLGSLTQKQANDFVKWLFEMAIYWEIPLRQEIRDLFAEDYQDTFIWVTLKKKICCICGKPGELQHFDRVGSSGYKSDTGLNYRVMCLCREHHDEADKCISRIDFMKKYHLAGIYLNPEQVKELKKVYKGHFQAFKEEK
;
A
#
# COMPACT_ATOMS: atom_id res chain seq x y z
N MET A 1 -5.62 18.62 -12.33
CA MET A 1 -5.90 17.19 -12.57
C MET A 1 -4.56 16.49 -12.75
N GLU A 2 -4.33 15.37 -12.07
CA GLU A 2 -3.01 14.70 -12.11
C GLU A 2 -2.73 14.06 -13.48
N LYS A 3 -1.46 14.07 -13.88
CA LYS A 3 -0.99 13.46 -15.13
C LYS A 3 -1.15 11.94 -15.09
N LEU A 4 -1.64 11.36 -16.18
CA LEU A 4 -1.68 9.91 -16.37
C LEU A 4 -0.28 9.36 -16.63
N GLY A 5 0.01 8.19 -16.07
CA GLY A 5 1.35 7.61 -16.08
C GLY A 5 1.78 7.20 -14.68
N TYR A 6 2.39 6.03 -14.58
CA TYR A 6 3.08 5.59 -13.37
C TYR A 6 4.36 4.80 -13.70
N THR A 7 5.25 4.60 -12.72
CA THR A 7 6.56 3.99 -12.94
C THR A 7 6.48 2.49 -13.27
N ARG A 8 7.50 1.98 -13.99
CA ARG A 8 7.68 0.53 -14.22
C ARG A 8 7.87 -0.24 -12.91
N GLN A 9 8.43 0.39 -11.88
CA GLN A 9 8.59 -0.19 -10.55
C GLN A 9 7.24 -0.43 -9.88
N THR A 10 6.35 0.58 -9.84
CA THR A 10 4.97 0.40 -9.35
C THR A 10 4.22 -0.64 -10.17
N GLN A 11 4.39 -0.66 -11.50
CA GLN A 11 3.80 -1.70 -12.35
C GLN A 11 4.24 -3.10 -11.92
N LYS A 12 5.55 -3.29 -11.79
CA LYS A 12 6.14 -4.57 -11.40
C LYS A 12 5.58 -5.06 -10.06
N LEU A 13 5.47 -4.17 -9.06
CA LEU A 13 4.85 -4.47 -7.78
C LEU A 13 3.39 -4.91 -7.90
N ILE A 14 2.57 -4.21 -8.69
CA ILE A 14 1.17 -4.59 -8.94
C ILE A 14 1.08 -6.01 -9.48
N TYR A 15 1.87 -6.32 -10.52
CA TYR A 15 1.81 -7.63 -11.15
C TYR A 15 2.34 -8.75 -10.25
N TRP A 16 3.44 -8.52 -9.53
CA TRP A 16 3.98 -9.50 -8.59
C TRP A 16 3.04 -9.81 -7.44
N LEU A 17 2.38 -8.79 -6.87
CA LEU A 17 1.34 -8.98 -5.87
C LEU A 17 0.21 -9.84 -6.45
N LEU A 18 -0.33 -9.46 -7.62
CA LEU A 18 -1.43 -10.23 -8.24
C LEU A 18 -1.02 -11.67 -8.62
N ASP A 19 0.23 -11.90 -9.01
CA ASP A 19 0.76 -13.22 -9.27
C ASP A 19 0.77 -14.08 -8.00
N ASP A 20 1.24 -13.54 -6.88
CA ASP A 20 1.29 -14.28 -5.61
C ASP A 20 -0.10 -14.56 -5.04
N PHE A 21 -1.08 -13.67 -5.28
CA PHE A 21 -2.48 -13.94 -4.93
C PHE A 21 -3.02 -15.10 -5.77
N ALA A 22 -2.77 -15.10 -7.08
CA ALA A 22 -3.20 -16.16 -7.98
C ALA A 22 -2.54 -17.50 -7.63
N ASN A 23 -1.26 -17.50 -7.24
CA ASN A 23 -0.54 -18.68 -6.79
C ASN A 23 -1.13 -19.24 -5.50
N PHE A 24 -1.35 -18.39 -4.50
CA PHE A 24 -1.89 -18.80 -3.21
C PHE A 24 -3.25 -19.49 -3.36
N TRP A 25 -4.16 -18.94 -4.16
CA TRP A 25 -5.47 -19.55 -4.39
C TRP A 25 -5.43 -20.88 -5.16
N GLN A 26 -4.33 -21.16 -5.86
CA GLN A 26 -4.07 -22.45 -6.48
C GLN A 26 -3.29 -23.43 -5.60
N GLY A 27 -2.85 -23.00 -4.40
CA GLY A 27 -1.97 -23.80 -3.54
C GLY A 27 -0.51 -23.86 -4.02
N ASN A 28 -0.11 -22.93 -4.90
CA ASN A 28 1.28 -22.80 -5.33
C ASN A 28 2.09 -21.94 -4.35
N GLU A 29 3.41 -22.13 -4.36
CA GLU A 29 4.34 -21.29 -3.59
C GLU A 29 4.40 -19.85 -4.13
N ALA A 30 4.72 -18.90 -3.26
CA ALA A 30 4.95 -17.51 -3.64
C ALA A 30 6.13 -17.39 -4.63
N GLY A 31 6.03 -16.50 -5.61
CA GLY A 31 7.04 -16.37 -6.66
C GLY A 31 6.86 -17.32 -7.85
N ALA A 32 5.98 -18.33 -7.76
CA ALA A 32 5.67 -19.19 -8.89
C ALA A 32 5.01 -18.42 -10.05
N ARG A 33 4.93 -19.05 -11.22
CA ARG A 33 4.20 -18.49 -12.37
C ARG A 33 2.76 -19.03 -12.36
N PRO A 34 1.74 -18.21 -12.07
CA PRO A 34 0.36 -18.69 -12.12
C PRO A 34 -0.06 -18.98 -13.56
N SER A 35 -1.11 -19.79 -13.72
CA SER A 35 -1.75 -19.98 -15.03
C SER A 35 -2.33 -18.66 -15.55
N PHE A 36 -2.40 -18.51 -16.88
CA PHE A 36 -2.92 -17.29 -17.51
C PHE A 36 -4.36 -16.98 -17.08
N ILE A 37 -5.20 -18.02 -17.02
CA ILE A 37 -6.62 -17.90 -16.67
C ILE A 37 -6.76 -17.40 -15.23
N GLU A 38 -6.00 -17.99 -14.31
CA GLU A 38 -6.08 -17.64 -12.88
C GLU A 38 -5.52 -16.26 -12.57
N LEU A 39 -4.45 -15.86 -13.27
CA LEU A 39 -3.95 -14.50 -13.17
C LEU A 39 -4.97 -13.48 -13.72
N ALA A 40 -5.63 -13.80 -14.83
CA ALA A 40 -6.69 -12.95 -15.39
C ALA A 40 -7.87 -12.83 -14.42
N TYR A 41 -8.32 -13.95 -13.85
CA TYR A 41 -9.38 -13.96 -12.85
C TYR A 41 -9.01 -13.15 -11.60
N THR A 42 -7.80 -13.36 -11.06
CA THR A 42 -7.29 -12.61 -9.91
C THR A 42 -7.26 -11.11 -10.18
N LYS A 43 -6.80 -10.68 -11.36
CA LYS A 43 -6.84 -9.28 -11.78
C LYS A 43 -8.27 -8.72 -11.73
N GLU A 44 -9.24 -9.40 -12.33
CA GLU A 44 -10.63 -8.92 -12.34
C GLU A 44 -11.21 -8.82 -10.93
N VAL A 45 -11.03 -9.85 -10.10
CA VAL A 45 -11.54 -9.86 -8.72
C VAL A 45 -10.94 -8.72 -7.89
N MET A 46 -9.61 -8.55 -7.94
CA MET A 46 -8.91 -7.56 -7.12
C MET A 46 -9.23 -6.13 -7.56
N LYS A 47 -9.29 -5.88 -8.88
CA LYS A 47 -9.72 -4.58 -9.41
C LYS A 47 -11.16 -4.27 -9.01
N ALA A 48 -12.08 -5.23 -9.13
CA ALA A 48 -13.48 -5.02 -8.78
C ALA A 48 -13.71 -4.77 -7.29
N LYS A 49 -12.90 -5.37 -6.42
CA LYS A 49 -12.92 -5.07 -4.98
C LYS A 49 -12.39 -3.66 -4.70
N PHE A 50 -11.27 -3.27 -5.30
CA PHE A 50 -10.67 -1.95 -5.10
C PHE A 50 -11.59 -0.82 -5.58
N VAL A 51 -12.22 -0.96 -6.74
CA VAL A 51 -13.13 0.06 -7.30
C VAL A 51 -14.28 0.40 -6.36
N LYS A 52 -14.78 -0.58 -5.60
CA LYS A 52 -15.91 -0.36 -4.67
C LYS A 52 -15.54 0.50 -3.46
N ILE A 53 -14.27 0.53 -3.09
CA ILE A 53 -13.81 1.19 -1.86
C ILE A 53 -12.97 2.44 -2.13
N TYR A 54 -12.36 2.55 -3.31
CA TYR A 54 -11.42 3.62 -3.62
C TYR A 54 -12.16 4.81 -4.24
N ASN A 55 -12.10 5.95 -3.56
CA ASN A 55 -12.74 7.20 -3.95
C ASN A 55 -11.80 8.19 -4.67
N GLY A 56 -10.53 7.84 -4.87
CA GLY A 56 -9.53 8.70 -5.49
C GLY A 56 -9.42 8.57 -7.02
N PHE A 57 -10.42 7.97 -7.67
CA PHE A 57 -10.48 7.95 -9.14
C PHE A 57 -10.95 9.30 -9.68
N ASP A 58 -10.21 9.82 -10.64
CA ASP A 58 -10.59 11.03 -11.37
C ASP A 58 -11.29 10.65 -12.68
N THR A 59 -12.58 10.32 -12.57
CA THR A 59 -13.39 9.87 -13.71
C THR A 59 -14.17 11.01 -14.34
N VAL A 60 -14.28 11.01 -15.67
CA VAL A 60 -15.29 11.84 -16.35
C VAL A 60 -16.68 11.24 -16.16
N LYS A 61 -17.62 12.02 -15.58
CA LYS A 61 -18.98 11.56 -15.28
C LYS A 61 -19.71 10.99 -16.50
N ASN A 62 -19.61 11.66 -17.65
CA ASN A 62 -20.14 11.19 -18.92
C ASN A 62 -18.98 10.95 -19.89
N ALA A 63 -18.39 9.76 -19.83
CA ALA A 63 -17.23 9.39 -20.63
C ALA A 63 -17.51 9.40 -22.13
N GLN A 64 -18.72 9.01 -22.54
CA GLN A 64 -19.14 9.01 -23.94
C GLN A 64 -19.22 10.43 -24.49
N ALA A 65 -19.92 11.34 -23.81
CA ALA A 65 -20.04 12.73 -24.23
C ALA A 65 -18.67 13.44 -24.24
N PHE A 66 -17.82 13.16 -23.26
CA PHE A 66 -16.44 13.67 -23.22
C PHE A 66 -15.65 13.23 -24.46
N LEU A 67 -15.66 11.93 -24.77
CA LEU A 67 -14.95 11.40 -25.95
C LEU A 67 -15.49 11.99 -27.25
N ILE A 68 -16.82 12.05 -27.41
CA ILE A 68 -17.47 12.64 -28.57
C ILE A 68 -17.02 14.10 -28.74
N SER A 69 -17.04 14.88 -27.65
CA SER A 69 -16.58 16.28 -27.66
C SER A 69 -15.11 16.41 -28.04
N SER A 70 -14.23 15.53 -27.53
CA SER A 70 -12.81 15.52 -27.91
C SER A 70 -12.61 15.22 -29.40
N ILE A 71 -13.41 14.31 -29.97
CA ILE A 71 -13.34 13.97 -31.40
C ILE A 71 -13.87 15.12 -32.27
N TYR A 72 -14.98 15.76 -31.88
CA TYR A 72 -15.50 16.92 -32.62
C TYR A 72 -14.52 18.10 -32.63
N ASN A 73 -13.78 18.30 -31.53
CA ASN A 73 -12.78 19.36 -31.40
C ASN A 73 -11.36 18.91 -31.78
N LYS A 74 -11.19 17.76 -32.45
CA LYS A 74 -9.87 17.17 -32.74
C LYS A 74 -8.90 18.12 -33.45
N ASP A 75 -9.42 19.03 -34.27
CA ASP A 75 -8.59 19.93 -35.07
C ASP A 75 -7.93 21.03 -34.21
N ASN A 76 -8.40 21.19 -32.96
CA ASN A 76 -7.83 22.10 -31.96
C ASN A 76 -6.98 21.36 -30.90
N LEU A 77 -6.76 20.05 -31.06
CA LEU A 77 -6.02 19.22 -30.13
C LEU A 77 -4.75 18.70 -30.78
N THR A 78 -3.69 18.61 -29.99
CA THR A 78 -2.52 17.81 -30.36
C THR A 78 -2.86 16.31 -30.33
N VAL A 79 -2.05 15.51 -31.00
CA VAL A 79 -2.19 14.04 -30.97
C VAL A 79 -2.08 13.50 -29.54
N ASP A 80 -1.19 14.08 -28.74
CA ASP A 80 -1.00 13.67 -27.35
C ASP A 80 -2.23 13.99 -26.49
N GLU A 81 -2.80 15.20 -26.61
CA GLU A 81 -4.03 15.57 -25.91
C GLU A 81 -5.22 14.69 -26.32
N LEU A 82 -5.36 14.41 -27.62
CA LEU A 82 -6.41 13.52 -28.10
C LEU A 82 -6.23 12.10 -27.56
N THR A 83 -4.99 11.61 -27.49
CA THR A 83 -4.66 10.28 -26.94
C THR A 83 -4.98 10.22 -25.44
N GLU A 84 -4.58 11.23 -24.66
CA GLU A 84 -4.92 11.33 -23.24
C GLU A 84 -6.42 11.37 -23.01
N ASN A 85 -7.16 12.13 -23.83
CA ASN A 85 -8.63 12.18 -23.77
C ASN A 85 -9.26 10.81 -24.04
N VAL A 86 -8.79 10.08 -25.05
CA VAL A 86 -9.28 8.71 -25.35
C VAL A 86 -9.02 7.77 -24.17
N ILE A 87 -7.79 7.75 -23.64
CA ILE A 87 -7.44 6.89 -22.50
C ILE A 87 -8.30 7.23 -21.29
N LYS A 88 -8.48 8.52 -21.00
CA LYS A 88 -9.30 8.98 -19.88
C LYS A 88 -10.76 8.55 -20.01
N ALA A 89 -11.33 8.65 -21.20
CA ALA A 89 -12.71 8.22 -21.47
C ALA A 89 -12.86 6.72 -21.25
N LEU A 90 -11.96 5.91 -21.85
CA LEU A 90 -11.98 4.45 -21.72
C LEU A 90 -11.78 4.00 -20.27
N GLN A 91 -10.84 4.61 -19.56
CA GLN A 91 -10.60 4.29 -18.15
C GLN A 91 -11.80 4.67 -17.27
N SER A 92 -12.41 5.83 -17.51
CA SER A 92 -13.60 6.26 -16.76
C SER A 92 -14.77 5.29 -16.99
N LEU A 93 -14.97 4.83 -18.23
CA LEU A 93 -15.97 3.82 -18.54
C LEU A 93 -15.67 2.49 -17.85
N ALA A 94 -14.41 2.04 -17.82
CA ALA A 94 -14.02 0.82 -17.12
C ALA A 94 -14.32 0.91 -15.61
N ILE A 95 -13.98 2.04 -14.98
CA ILE A 95 -14.24 2.32 -13.55
C ILE A 95 -15.74 2.33 -13.25
N GLN A 96 -16.53 2.99 -14.09
CA GLN A 96 -17.99 3.01 -13.94
C GLN A 96 -18.63 1.62 -14.07
N ASN A 97 -17.98 0.71 -14.81
CA ASN A 97 -18.39 -0.69 -14.94
C ASN A 97 -17.74 -1.63 -13.91
N GLY A 98 -17.09 -1.09 -12.86
CA GLY A 98 -16.56 -1.88 -11.75
C GLY A 98 -15.17 -2.47 -11.98
N GLY A 99 -14.41 -2.02 -12.97
CA GLY A 99 -13.03 -2.47 -13.23
C GLY A 99 -12.10 -1.30 -13.56
N PHE A 100 -10.87 -1.57 -14.01
CA PHE A 100 -9.99 -0.54 -14.57
C PHE A 100 -8.86 -1.17 -15.38
N SER A 101 -8.20 -0.39 -16.22
CA SER A 101 -6.95 -0.80 -16.87
C SER A 101 -5.75 -0.56 -15.94
N LEU A 102 -4.80 -1.49 -16.00
CA LEU A 102 -3.46 -1.41 -15.40
C LEU A 102 -2.40 -1.10 -16.45
N SER A 103 -2.75 -0.55 -17.62
CA SER A 103 -1.74 -0.07 -18.56
C SER A 103 -1.03 1.15 -17.99
N LEU A 104 0.25 1.38 -18.36
CA LEU A 104 1.05 2.44 -17.73
C LEU A 104 0.42 3.84 -17.78
N GLY A 105 -0.29 4.14 -18.88
CA GLY A 105 -0.94 5.43 -19.09
C GLY A 105 -2.37 5.50 -18.60
N SER A 106 -2.92 4.48 -17.93
CA SER A 106 -4.35 4.49 -17.55
C SER A 106 -4.62 4.92 -16.11
N LEU A 107 -3.59 5.03 -15.28
CA LEU A 107 -3.69 5.52 -13.90
C LEU A 107 -2.67 6.63 -13.67
N THR A 108 -2.97 7.51 -12.72
CA THR A 108 -1.94 8.41 -12.17
C THR A 108 -0.99 7.62 -11.27
N GLN A 109 0.22 8.15 -11.04
CA GLN A 109 1.18 7.55 -10.10
C GLN A 109 0.55 7.32 -8.72
N LYS A 110 -0.24 8.30 -8.23
CA LYS A 110 -0.93 8.20 -6.95
C LYS A 110 -1.93 7.04 -6.93
N GLN A 111 -2.78 6.94 -7.95
CA GLN A 111 -3.78 5.87 -8.05
C GLN A 111 -3.14 4.48 -8.10
N ALA A 112 -2.05 4.34 -8.85
CA ALA A 112 -1.31 3.08 -8.92
C ALA A 112 -0.66 2.72 -7.58
N ASN A 113 -0.06 3.70 -6.89
CA ASN A 113 0.52 3.53 -5.57
C ASN A 113 -0.54 3.14 -4.53
N ASP A 114 -1.70 3.78 -4.54
CA ASP A 114 -2.81 3.47 -3.63
C ASP A 114 -3.35 2.05 -3.87
N PHE A 115 -3.35 1.58 -5.13
CA PHE A 115 -3.68 0.19 -5.44
C PHE A 115 -2.63 -0.80 -4.92
N VAL A 116 -1.33 -0.50 -5.05
CA VAL A 116 -0.26 -1.34 -4.47
C VAL A 116 -0.41 -1.44 -2.94
N LYS A 117 -0.64 -0.32 -2.26
CA LYS A 117 -0.86 -0.29 -0.81
C LYS A 117 -2.04 -1.16 -0.41
N TRP A 118 -3.16 -1.05 -1.12
CA TRP A 118 -4.34 -1.87 -0.85
C TRP A 118 -4.11 -3.36 -1.13
N LEU A 119 -3.45 -3.72 -2.23
CA LEU A 119 -3.07 -5.11 -2.50
C LEU A 119 -2.20 -5.65 -1.36
N PHE A 120 -1.23 -4.86 -0.90
CA PHE A 120 -0.36 -5.25 0.19
C PHE A 120 -1.13 -5.46 1.51
N GLU A 121 -2.06 -4.58 1.83
CA GLU A 121 -3.00 -4.73 2.96
C GLU A 121 -3.79 -6.03 2.88
N MET A 122 -4.32 -6.36 1.70
CA MET A 122 -5.07 -7.60 1.49
C MET A 122 -4.19 -8.84 1.63
N ALA A 123 -2.93 -8.78 1.18
CA ALA A 123 -2.00 -9.88 1.33
C ALA A 123 -1.77 -10.21 2.80
N ILE A 124 -1.54 -9.17 3.61
CA ILE A 124 -1.38 -9.33 5.06
C ILE A 124 -2.69 -9.80 5.70
N TYR A 125 -3.83 -9.21 5.35
CA TYR A 125 -5.13 -9.55 5.93
C TYR A 125 -5.51 -11.01 5.67
N TRP A 126 -5.30 -11.52 4.45
CA TRP A 126 -5.61 -12.89 4.04
C TRP A 126 -4.46 -13.88 4.26
N GLU A 127 -3.36 -13.46 4.89
CA GLU A 127 -2.20 -14.34 5.15
C GLU A 127 -1.57 -14.92 3.88
N ILE A 128 -1.62 -14.16 2.80
CA ILE A 128 -1.03 -14.55 1.53
C ILE A 128 0.49 -14.41 1.63
N PRO A 129 1.25 -15.52 1.46
CA PRO A 129 2.70 -15.45 1.38
C PRO A 129 3.09 -14.69 0.11
N LEU A 130 3.99 -13.73 0.26
CA LEU A 130 4.53 -12.92 -0.83
C LEU A 130 5.98 -13.31 -1.09
N ARG A 131 6.40 -13.26 -2.36
CA ARG A 131 7.81 -13.42 -2.74
C ARG A 131 8.68 -12.38 -2.05
N GLN A 132 9.92 -12.74 -1.73
CA GLN A 132 10.81 -11.89 -0.95
C GLN A 132 11.08 -10.54 -1.64
N GLU A 133 11.16 -10.53 -2.96
CA GLU A 133 11.45 -9.33 -3.76
C GLU A 133 10.35 -8.27 -3.65
N ILE A 134 9.10 -8.66 -3.35
CA ILE A 134 8.04 -7.69 -3.06
C ILE A 134 8.34 -6.97 -1.75
N ARG A 135 8.86 -7.66 -0.74
CA ARG A 135 9.20 -7.04 0.55
C ARG A 135 10.27 -6.00 0.37
N ASP A 136 11.33 -6.33 -0.37
CA ASP A 136 12.47 -5.44 -0.56
C ASP A 136 12.05 -4.17 -1.34
N LEU A 137 11.31 -4.33 -2.44
CA LEU A 137 10.81 -3.19 -3.24
C LEU A 137 9.72 -2.37 -2.54
N PHE A 138 8.85 -3.01 -1.75
CA PHE A 138 7.78 -2.32 -1.03
C PHE A 138 8.33 -1.58 0.21
N ALA A 139 9.37 -2.11 0.86
CA ALA A 139 10.03 -1.45 1.98
C ALA A 139 10.64 -0.10 1.57
N GLU A 140 11.19 0.03 0.36
CA GLU A 140 11.80 1.27 -0.10
C GLU A 140 10.77 2.37 -0.42
N ASP A 141 9.75 2.06 -1.24
CA ASP A 141 8.80 3.07 -1.73
C ASP A 141 7.53 3.22 -0.87
N TYR A 142 7.22 2.22 -0.04
CA TYR A 142 5.95 2.10 0.70
C TYR A 142 6.14 1.72 2.17
N GLN A 143 7.33 2.01 2.72
CA GLN A 143 7.71 1.70 4.10
C GLN A 143 6.60 2.03 5.10
N ASP A 144 6.01 3.22 4.99
CA ASP A 144 5.04 3.67 5.97
C ASP A 144 3.78 2.79 6.01
N THR A 145 3.32 2.37 4.83
CA THR A 145 2.19 1.44 4.71
C THR A 145 2.58 0.07 5.24
N PHE A 146 3.78 -0.41 4.92
CA PHE A 146 4.28 -1.70 5.40
C PHE A 146 4.28 -1.79 6.93
N ILE A 147 4.87 -0.78 7.57
CA ILE A 147 4.96 -0.70 9.02
C ILE A 147 3.57 -0.51 9.64
N TRP A 148 2.70 0.30 9.03
CA TRP A 148 1.34 0.51 9.50
C TRP A 148 0.52 -0.79 9.54
N VAL A 149 0.56 -1.56 8.46
CA VAL A 149 -0.26 -2.77 8.34
C VAL A 149 0.25 -3.88 9.27
N THR A 150 1.56 -4.00 9.42
CA THR A 150 2.18 -4.96 10.34
C THR A 150 1.92 -4.60 11.81
N LEU A 151 1.89 -3.30 12.16
CA LEU A 151 1.40 -2.80 13.46
C LEU A 151 -0.06 -3.20 13.71
N LYS A 152 -0.96 -2.95 12.76
CA LYS A 152 -2.38 -3.31 12.92
C LYS A 152 -2.58 -4.81 13.14
N LYS A 153 -1.82 -5.64 12.43
CA LYS A 153 -1.91 -7.10 12.54
C LYS A 153 -1.10 -7.67 13.71
N LYS A 154 -0.27 -6.86 14.37
CA LYS A 154 0.58 -7.28 15.49
C LYS A 154 1.56 -8.39 15.09
N ILE A 155 2.17 -8.23 13.91
CA ILE A 155 3.23 -9.11 13.40
C ILE A 155 4.52 -8.35 13.15
N CYS A 156 5.65 -9.03 13.31
CA CYS A 156 6.97 -8.48 13.07
C CYS A 156 7.11 -8.06 11.60
N CYS A 157 7.44 -6.80 11.37
CA CYS A 157 7.70 -6.29 10.02
C CYS A 157 8.99 -6.86 9.39
N ILE A 158 9.84 -7.57 10.13
CA ILE A 158 11.01 -8.25 9.56
C ILE A 158 10.66 -9.68 9.15
N CYS A 159 10.16 -10.49 10.09
CA CYS A 159 9.98 -11.94 9.87
C CYS A 159 8.52 -12.43 9.85
N GLY A 160 7.53 -11.57 10.10
CA GLY A 160 6.11 -11.94 10.10
C GLY A 160 5.62 -12.72 11.33
N LYS A 161 6.49 -13.10 12.28
CA LYS A 161 6.10 -13.75 13.55
C LYS A 161 5.26 -12.78 14.41
N PRO A 162 4.43 -13.28 15.35
CA PRO A 162 3.71 -12.41 16.30
C PRO A 162 4.66 -11.44 17.02
N GLY A 163 4.22 -10.19 17.16
CA GLY A 163 5.06 -9.11 17.64
C GLY A 163 4.43 -8.20 18.69
N GLU A 164 5.22 -7.26 19.16
CA GLU A 164 4.86 -6.19 20.07
C GLU A 164 5.26 -4.84 19.48
N LEU A 165 4.75 -3.76 20.08
CA LEU A 165 5.05 -2.42 19.64
C LEU A 165 6.45 -2.04 20.14
N GLN A 166 7.33 -1.75 19.19
CA GLN A 166 8.65 -1.20 19.43
C GLN A 166 8.62 0.30 19.16
N HIS A 167 9.08 1.10 20.13
CA HIS A 167 9.50 2.46 19.86
C HIS A 167 10.84 2.42 19.13
N PHE A 168 10.81 2.83 17.86
CA PHE A 168 11.99 2.85 17.01
C PHE A 168 12.98 3.91 17.50
N ASP A 169 12.49 5.09 17.85
CA ASP A 169 13.30 6.11 18.51
C ASP A 169 13.49 5.78 19.99
N ARG A 170 14.64 6.16 20.57
CA ARG A 170 14.89 5.95 21.99
C ARG A 170 13.93 6.78 22.82
N VAL A 171 13.09 6.12 23.60
CA VAL A 171 12.24 6.77 24.60
C VAL A 171 13.13 7.16 25.78
N GLY A 172 13.08 8.43 26.17
CA GLY A 172 13.77 8.91 27.37
C GLY A 172 13.22 8.28 28.66
N SER A 173 13.77 8.68 29.80
CA SER A 173 13.42 8.15 31.13
C SER A 173 11.96 8.33 31.57
N SER A 174 11.18 9.14 30.85
CA SER A 174 9.76 9.43 31.14
C SER A 174 8.80 8.26 30.85
N GLY A 175 9.23 7.27 30.07
CA GLY A 175 8.52 6.00 29.86
C GLY A 175 7.10 6.12 29.25
N TYR A 176 6.30 5.06 29.44
CA TYR A 176 4.95 4.94 28.87
C TYR A 176 3.97 6.05 29.29
N LYS A 177 4.18 6.67 30.46
CA LYS A 177 3.30 7.73 30.99
C LYS A 177 3.35 9.01 30.19
N SER A 178 4.44 9.27 29.48
CA SER A 178 4.61 10.42 28.58
C SER A 178 4.38 10.08 27.11
N ASP A 179 4.12 8.81 26.80
CA ASP A 179 3.97 8.36 25.43
C ASP A 179 2.57 8.72 24.90
N THR A 180 2.53 9.63 23.92
CA THR A 180 1.31 10.02 23.21
C THR A 180 1.08 9.17 21.96
N GLY A 181 2.05 8.34 21.55
CA GLY A 181 2.07 7.69 20.24
C GLY A 181 2.40 8.60 19.06
N LEU A 182 2.46 9.92 19.27
CA LEU A 182 2.81 10.91 18.26
C LEU A 182 4.28 11.34 18.36
N ASN A 183 4.91 11.09 19.50
CA ASN A 183 6.23 11.63 19.83
C ASN A 183 7.39 10.87 19.18
N TYR A 184 7.17 9.61 18.81
CA TYR A 184 8.23 8.68 18.40
C TYR A 184 7.77 7.85 17.22
N ARG A 185 8.73 7.46 16.39
CA ARG A 185 8.50 6.44 15.38
C ARG A 185 8.26 5.10 16.05
N VAL A 186 7.31 4.34 15.53
CA VAL A 186 6.95 3.01 16.03
C VAL A 186 6.94 1.98 14.91
N MET A 187 7.14 0.72 15.28
CA MET A 187 6.99 -0.44 14.39
C MET A 187 6.60 -1.67 15.19
N CYS A 188 6.18 -2.75 14.52
CA CYS A 188 5.93 -4.02 15.20
C CYS A 188 7.10 -5.00 14.99
N LEU A 189 7.62 -5.56 16.08
CA LEU A 189 8.73 -6.53 16.07
C LEU A 189 8.41 -7.74 16.94
N CYS A 190 8.88 -8.93 16.57
CA CYS A 190 8.89 -10.07 17.48
C CYS A 190 9.96 -9.87 18.55
N ARG A 191 9.88 -10.61 19.66
CA ARG A 191 10.81 -10.48 20.80
C ARG A 191 12.29 -10.47 20.36
N GLU A 192 12.67 -11.36 19.47
CA GLU A 192 14.04 -11.47 18.94
C GLU A 192 14.52 -10.18 18.27
N HIS A 193 13.74 -9.64 17.34
CA HIS A 193 14.09 -8.38 16.66
C HIS A 193 13.87 -7.14 17.54
N HIS A 194 12.93 -7.20 18.49
CA HIS A 194 12.71 -6.15 19.49
C HIS A 194 13.95 -5.99 20.37
N ASP A 195 14.46 -7.11 20.90
CA ASP A 195 15.69 -7.12 21.69
C ASP A 195 16.91 -6.71 20.86
N GLU A 196 17.00 -7.13 19.60
CA GLU A 196 18.05 -6.67 18.67
C GLU A 196 18.00 -5.15 18.51
N ALA A 197 16.81 -4.59 18.23
CA ALA A 197 16.62 -3.16 18.10
C ALA A 197 17.02 -2.44 19.39
N ASP A 198 16.55 -2.89 20.57
CA ASP A 198 16.88 -2.27 21.86
C ASP A 198 18.37 -2.29 22.18
N LYS A 199 19.10 -3.35 21.78
CA LYS A 199 20.55 -3.47 21.97
C LYS A 199 21.37 -2.60 21.02
N CYS A 200 20.82 -2.14 19.90
CA CYS A 200 21.54 -1.26 18.99
C CYS A 200 21.89 0.07 19.68
N ILE A 201 23.19 0.39 19.70
CA ILE A 201 23.71 1.68 20.19
C ILE A 201 23.14 2.82 19.34
N SER A 202 23.10 2.62 18.02
CA SER A 202 22.45 3.49 17.05
C SER A 202 21.45 2.70 16.22
N ARG A 203 20.28 3.29 15.97
CA ARG A 203 19.27 2.69 15.07
C ARG A 203 19.73 2.65 13.61
N ILE A 204 20.84 3.34 13.26
CA ILE A 204 21.42 3.33 11.92
C ILE A 204 21.83 1.90 11.51
N ASP A 205 22.39 1.10 12.41
CA ASP A 205 22.83 -0.26 12.07
C ASP A 205 21.63 -1.19 11.82
N PHE A 206 20.56 -1.02 12.59
CA PHE A 206 19.30 -1.72 12.37
C PHE A 206 18.67 -1.34 11.03
N MET A 207 18.66 -0.04 10.69
CA MET A 207 18.18 0.45 9.38
C MET A 207 19.02 -0.08 8.23
N LYS A 208 20.36 -0.12 8.37
CA LYS A 208 21.24 -0.64 7.32
C LYS A 208 21.04 -2.13 7.09
N LYS A 209 20.75 -2.89 8.14
CA LYS A 209 20.56 -4.34 8.05
C LYS A 209 19.21 -4.72 7.45
N TYR A 210 18.14 -4.03 7.84
CA TYR A 210 16.78 -4.41 7.47
C TYR A 210 16.10 -3.47 6.47
N HIS A 211 16.74 -2.35 6.12
CA HIS A 211 16.20 -1.33 5.21
C HIS A 211 14.82 -0.79 5.63
N LEU A 212 14.57 -0.75 6.95
CA LEU A 212 13.30 -0.29 7.54
C LEU A 212 13.56 0.70 8.67
N ALA A 213 12.70 1.71 8.77
CA ALA A 213 12.54 2.54 9.95
C ALA A 213 11.08 2.51 10.45
N GLY A 214 10.87 2.89 11.71
CA GLY A 214 9.51 3.09 12.23
C GLY A 214 8.80 4.28 11.60
N ILE A 215 7.51 4.40 11.84
CA ILE A 215 6.65 5.49 11.33
C ILE A 215 6.19 6.40 12.46
N TYR A 216 6.02 7.70 12.17
CA TYR A 216 5.21 8.56 13.02
C TYR A 216 3.73 8.29 12.77
N LEU A 217 2.94 8.27 13.84
CA LEU A 217 1.50 8.09 13.76
C LEU A 217 0.81 9.46 13.71
N ASN A 218 -0.35 9.51 13.06
CA ASN A 218 -1.32 10.58 13.24
C ASN A 218 -2.35 10.25 14.34
N PRO A 219 -3.15 11.22 14.82
CA PRO A 219 -4.12 11.00 15.90
C PRO A 219 -5.11 9.85 15.64
N GLU A 220 -5.60 9.72 14.41
CA GLU A 220 -6.52 8.65 13.99
C GLU A 220 -5.86 7.28 14.08
N GLN A 221 -4.61 7.17 13.64
CA GLN A 221 -3.81 5.96 13.72
C GLN A 221 -3.52 5.57 15.17
N VAL A 222 -3.25 6.52 16.07
CA VAL A 222 -3.10 6.25 17.51
C VAL A 222 -4.40 5.70 18.10
N LYS A 223 -5.55 6.31 17.78
CA LYS A 223 -6.88 5.83 18.22
C LYS A 223 -7.13 4.38 17.79
N GLU A 224 -6.73 4.03 16.58
CA GLU A 224 -6.86 2.66 16.07
C GLU A 224 -5.92 1.69 16.79
N LEU A 225 -4.63 2.04 16.93
CA LEU A 225 -3.65 1.16 17.57
C LEU A 225 -3.87 0.98 19.08
N LYS A 226 -4.49 1.93 19.80
CA LYS A 226 -4.89 1.74 21.22
C LYS A 226 -5.82 0.54 21.40
N LYS A 227 -6.59 0.16 20.37
CA LYS A 227 -7.47 -1.03 20.39
C LYS A 227 -6.66 -2.33 20.28
N VAL A 228 -5.49 -2.29 19.64
CA VAL A 228 -4.60 -3.43 19.38
C VAL A 228 -3.56 -3.59 20.51
N TYR A 229 -2.95 -2.50 20.94
CA TYR A 229 -1.86 -2.45 21.93
C TYR A 229 -2.33 -1.85 23.26
N LYS A 230 -3.06 -2.65 24.04
CA LYS A 230 -3.54 -2.24 25.37
C LYS A 230 -2.35 -1.82 26.26
N GLY A 231 -2.49 -0.67 26.93
CA GLY A 231 -1.46 -0.12 27.83
C GLY A 231 -0.42 0.80 27.19
N HIS A 232 -0.40 0.93 25.86
CA HIS A 232 0.43 1.90 25.15
C HIS A 232 -0.28 3.24 24.96
N PHE A 233 0.49 4.28 24.62
CA PHE A 233 -0.02 5.63 24.31
C PHE A 233 -0.85 6.24 25.47
N GLN A 234 -0.34 6.11 26.70
CA GLN A 234 -1.07 6.50 27.92
C GLN A 234 -1.30 8.01 28.02
N ALA A 235 -0.40 8.81 27.44
CA ALA A 235 -0.52 10.26 27.43
C ALA A 235 -1.42 10.79 26.30
N PHE A 236 -1.85 9.94 25.37
CA PHE A 236 -2.71 10.36 24.26
C PHE A 236 -4.10 10.75 24.78
N LYS A 237 -4.44 12.03 24.59
CA LYS A 237 -5.77 12.57 24.87
C LYS A 237 -6.50 12.74 23.55
N GLU A 238 -7.68 12.16 23.44
CA GLU A 238 -8.54 12.41 22.28
C GLU A 238 -9.03 13.86 22.34
N GLU A 239 -8.76 14.63 21.28
CA GLU A 239 -9.42 15.92 21.10
C GLU A 239 -10.92 15.69 21.00
N LYS A 240 -11.68 16.46 21.78
CA LYS A 240 -13.15 16.41 21.86
C LYS A 240 -13.79 17.00 20.61
#